data_AF-A0A964ENB7-F1
#
_entry.id   AF-A0A964ENB7-F1
#
_cell.length_a   1.000
_cell.length_b   1.000
_cell.length_c   1.000
_cell.angle_alpha   90.00
_cell.angle_beta   90.00
_cell.angle_gamma   90.00
#
_symmetry.space_group_name_H-M   'P 1'
#
loop_
_entity.id
_entity.type
_entity.pdbx_description
1 polymer ?
#
loop_
_entity_poly.entity_id
_entity_poly.type
_entity_poly.pdbx_seq_one_letter_code
_entity_poly.pdbx_strand_id
1 'polypeptide(L)' 'MAKKTVATLKTGQGKDFTRVIKMVKSDKTGAYTFREEVVHNDHINDFLKGKDPAAETKEG' A
#
# COMPACT_ATOMS: atom_id res chain seq x y z
N MET A 1 -28.95 7.62 -38.04
CA MET A 1 -27.69 8.10 -37.43
C MET A 1 -27.46 7.34 -36.13
N ALA A 2 -26.50 6.42 -36.10
CA ALA A 2 -26.08 5.81 -34.84
C ALA A 2 -25.27 6.86 -34.07
N LYS A 3 -25.78 7.32 -32.93
CA LYS A 3 -24.96 8.11 -32.00
C LYS A 3 -23.81 7.20 -31.55
N LYS A 4 -22.61 7.41 -32.09
CA LYS A 4 -21.39 6.77 -31.61
C LYS A 4 -21.13 7.30 -30.22
N THR A 5 -21.57 6.57 -29.20
CA THR A 5 -21.14 6.80 -27.83
C THR A 5 -19.69 6.34 -27.74
N VAL A 6 -18.75 7.26 -27.88
CA VAL A 6 -17.35 7.00 -27.54
C VAL A 6 -17.28 7.02 -26.01
N ALA A 7 -17.35 5.85 -25.40
CA ALA A 7 -16.96 5.70 -24.01
C ALA A 7 -15.48 6.07 -23.92
N THR A 8 -15.18 7.27 -23.42
CA THR A 8 -13.84 7.62 -22.99
C THR A 8 -13.47 6.65 -21.88
N LEU A 9 -12.77 5.58 -22.23
CA LEU A 9 -12.11 4.71 -21.26
C LEU A 9 -11.21 5.64 -20.47
N LYS A 10 -11.55 5.92 -19.19
CA LYS A 10 -10.68 6.67 -18.31
C LYS A 10 -9.42 5.83 -18.11
N THR A 11 -8.46 5.98 -19.01
CA THR A 11 -7.05 5.58 -18.86
C THR A 11 -6.34 6.49 -17.86
N GLY A 12 -7.09 7.08 -16.92
CA GLY A 12 -6.57 7.92 -15.87
C GLY A 12 -6.52 7.09 -14.59
N GLN A 13 -5.31 6.77 -14.15
CA GLN A 13 -4.94 6.85 -12.72
C GLN A 13 -5.75 5.99 -11.73
N GLY A 14 -6.48 4.99 -12.21
CA GLY A 14 -7.25 4.07 -11.35
C GLY A 14 -6.40 3.02 -10.63
N LYS A 15 -5.07 3.03 -10.86
CA LYS A 15 -4.13 2.02 -10.35
C LYS A 15 -2.99 2.68 -9.57
N ASP A 16 -3.19 3.88 -9.04
CA ASP A 16 -2.10 4.60 -8.37
C ASP A 16 -1.86 4.12 -6.94
N PHE A 17 -2.78 3.32 -6.40
CA PHE A 17 -2.69 2.75 -5.06
C PHE A 17 -2.65 1.22 -5.11
N THR A 18 -1.72 0.65 -4.35
CA THR A 18 -1.52 -0.79 -4.19
C THR A 18 -1.66 -1.15 -2.71
N ARG A 19 -2.39 -2.23 -2.42
CA ARG A 19 -2.43 -2.81 -1.08
C ARG A 19 -1.17 -3.64 -0.87
N VAL A 20 -0.32 -3.17 0.04
CA VAL A 20 0.94 -3.82 0.37
C VAL A 20 0.76 -4.60 1.66
N ILE A 21 1.21 -5.86 1.66
CA ILE A 21 1.12 -6.78 2.79
C ILE A 21 2.55 -7.09 3.23
N LYS A 22 2.91 -6.69 4.45
CA LYS A 22 4.23 -6.95 5.05
C LYS A 22 4.10 -7.87 6.25
N MET A 23 5.01 -8.83 6.36
CA MET A 23 5.18 -9.62 7.58
C MET A 23 5.96 -8.82 8.61
N VAL A 24 5.38 -8.63 9.79
CA VAL A 24 6.03 -8.01 10.95
C VAL A 24 6.16 -9.05 12.05
N LYS A 25 7.32 -9.07 12.71
CA LYS A 25 7.56 -9.91 13.88
C LYS A 25 7.05 -9.18 15.12
N SER A 26 6.23 -9.84 15.93
CA SER A 26 5.80 -9.34 17.23
C SER A 26 6.94 -9.47 18.23
N ASP A 27 7.43 -8.36 18.78
CA ASP A 27 8.49 -8.36 19.80
C ASP A 27 8.07 -9.06 21.09
N LYS A 28 6.77 -9.08 21.39
CA LYS A 28 6.22 -9.66 22.62
C LYS A 28 6.15 -11.19 22.57
N THR A 29 5.85 -11.77 21.41
CA THR A 29 5.52 -13.19 21.28
C THR A 29 6.41 -13.93 20.29
N GLY A 30 7.25 -13.22 19.53
CA GLY A 30 8.06 -13.77 18.45
C GLY A 30 7.27 -14.25 17.23
N ALA A 31 5.94 -14.17 17.27
CA ALA A 31 5.06 -14.58 16.19
C ALA A 31 5.08 -13.58 15.04
N TYR A 32 4.88 -14.06 13.82
CA TYR A 32 4.71 -13.21 12.65
C TYR A 32 3.24 -12.83 12.48
N THR A 33 3.00 -11.57 12.15
CA THR A 33 1.67 -11.04 11.84
C THR A 33 1.75 -10.29 10.51
N PHE A 34 0.65 -10.24 9.77
CA PHE A 34 0.56 -9.46 8.54
C PHE A 34 0.05 -8.06 8.86
N ARG A 35 0.77 -7.05 8.39
CA ARG A 35 0.32 -5.65 8.37
C ARG A 35 0.01 -5.26 6.93
N GLU A 36 -1.17 -4.69 6.72
CA GLU A 36 -1.65 -4.31 5.40
C GLU A 36 -1.90 -2.82 5.33
N GLU A 37 -1.46 -2.17 4.27
CA GLU A 37 -1.68 -0.74 4.04
C GLU A 37 -1.89 -0.46 2.56
N VAL A 38 -2.75 0.52 2.25
CA VAL A 38 -2.98 0.98 0.87
C VAL A 38 -2.05 2.15 0.61
N VAL A 39 -1.05 1.96 -0.25
CA VAL A 39 0.05 2.89 -0.47
C VAL A 39 0.09 3.30 -1.94
N HIS A 40 0.44 4.55 -2.22
CA HIS A 40 0.68 5.00 -3.59
C HIS A 40 1.84 4.21 -4.21
N ASN A 41 1.80 3.94 -5.51
CA ASN A 41 2.79 3.07 -6.17
C ASN A 41 4.23 3.54 -5.98
N ASP A 42 4.45 4.84 -5.96
CA ASP A 42 5.77 5.45 -5.75
C ASP A 42 6.37 5.14 -4.37
N HIS A 43 5.52 4.89 -3.37
CA HIS A 43 5.91 4.67 -1.98
C HIS A 43 5.92 3.19 -1.54
N ILE A 44 5.61 2.25 -2.45
CA ILE A 44 5.62 0.80 -2.15
C ILE A 44 7.00 0.35 -1.68
N ASN A 45 8.07 0.80 -2.34
CA ASN A 45 9.44 0.41 -2.00
C ASN A 45 9.85 0.91 -0.61
N ASP A 46 9.40 2.10 -0.21
CA ASP A 46 9.70 2.68 1.10
C ASP A 46 8.97 1.93 2.22
N PHE A 47 7.73 1.50 1.96
CA PHE A 47 6.94 0.66 2.85
C PHE A 47 7.60 -0.72 3.08
N LEU A 48 8.07 -1.37 2.01
CA LEU A 48 8.71 -2.69 2.10
C LEU A 48 10.10 -2.65 2.78
N LYS A 49 10.89 -1.60 2.53
CA LYS A 49 12.22 -1.41 3.14
C LYS A 49 12.17 -1.21 4.66
N GLY A 50 10.99 -0.99 5.24
CA GLY A 50 10.82 -0.95 6.68
C GLY A 50 11.22 0.38 7.32
N LYS A 51 11.07 1.48 6.58
CA LYS A 51 10.80 2.77 7.21
C LYS A 51 9.35 2.74 7.70
N ASP A 52 9.05 1.83 8.62
CA ASP A 52 7.79 1.76 9.33
C ASP A 52 7.76 2.97 10.28
N PRO A 53 6.97 4.04 10.02
CA PRO A 53 6.93 5.21 10.90
C PRO A 53 6.34 4.90 12.29
N ALA A 54 5.95 3.65 12.55
CA ALA A 54 5.39 3.18 13.81
C ALA A 54 6.42 2.46 14.72
N ALA A 55 7.65 2.22 14.26
CA ALA A 55 8.69 1.59 15.07
C ALA A 55 9.45 2.60 15.97
N GLU A 56 9.29 3.91 15.73
CA GLU A 56 10.06 4.97 16.42
C GLU A 56 9.31 5.62 17.61
N THR A 57 8.25 5.00 18.14
CA THR A 57 7.50 5.56 19.29
C THR A 57 7.42 4.61 20.49
N LYS A 58 8.39 3.72 20.68
CA LYS A 58 8.50 2.93 21.91
C LYS A 58 9.91 2.94 22.51
N GLU A 59 10.49 4.12 22.66
CA GLU A 59 11.39 4.40 23.78
C GLU A 59 11.06 5.80 24.31
N GLY A 60 10.50 5.83 25.51
CA GLY A 60 10.04 7.00 26.26
C GLY A 60 9.37 6.52 27.54
#